data_AF-U7QAL5-F1
#
_entry.id   AF-U7QAL5-F1
#
_cell.length_a   1.000
_cell.length_b   1.000
_cell.length_c   1.000
_cell.angle_alpha   90.00
_cell.angle_beta   90.00
_cell.angle_gamma   90.00
#
_symmetry.space_group_name_H-M   'P 1'
#
loop_
_entity.id
_entity.type
_entity.pdbx_description
1 polymer ?
#
loop_
_entity_poly.entity_id
_entity_poly.type
_entity_poly.pdbx_seq_one_letter_code
_entity_poly.pdbx_strand_id
1 'polypeptide(L)'
;MQNLKLEDLKTELDQTKEELERSQLQLNQLLIELEQSQTQLYQMQREMEEMKSQNVKAEADETKEESSRSQVQLCQLLMELEQSHTELFQTHRELEESESFRKQIKVEFEQTKSNLEQTYRELVETKSAFLQTQGELDRYKFGEAIASQIISERERQYHQFVWDAWYAYRNGDINQMVDCLQKSLKYTSFSRTKTVSHWLKSWSYFSLQKGEKFEVRNLNSLLEWKQLLRRMTVVKSRATKK
;
A
#
# COMPACT_ATOMS: atom_id res chain seq x y z
N MET A 1 -15.63 141.43 37.84
CA MET A 1 -16.30 140.47 36.94
C MET A 1 -15.51 140.15 35.66
N GLN A 2 -14.72 141.06 35.10
CA GLN A 2 -13.88 140.77 33.91
C GLN A 2 -12.56 140.01 34.22
N ASN A 3 -11.95 140.19 35.40
CA ASN A 3 -10.68 139.51 35.76
C ASN A 3 -10.86 138.03 36.16
N LEU A 4 -11.95 137.65 36.86
CA LEU A 4 -12.26 136.25 37.20
C LEU A 4 -12.49 135.39 35.94
N LYS A 5 -13.16 135.95 34.91
CA LYS A 5 -13.37 135.25 33.64
C LYS A 5 -12.09 134.98 32.87
N LEU A 6 -11.08 135.85 32.99
CA LEU A 6 -9.80 135.71 32.30
C LEU A 6 -8.92 134.63 32.96
N GLU A 7 -9.03 134.52 34.29
CA GLU A 7 -8.27 133.55 35.09
C GLU A 7 -8.87 132.15 34.99
N ASP A 8 -10.20 132.02 35.03
CA ASP A 8 -10.92 130.76 34.78
C ASP A 8 -10.62 130.21 33.37
N LEU A 9 -10.63 131.07 32.35
CA LEU A 9 -10.29 130.70 30.96
C LEU A 9 -8.84 130.23 30.81
N LYS A 10 -7.92 130.72 31.66
CA LYS A 10 -6.51 130.35 31.61
C LYS A 10 -6.28 128.99 32.27
N THR A 11 -6.95 128.72 33.38
CA THR A 11 -6.95 127.39 34.02
C THR A 11 -7.62 126.32 33.15
N GLU A 12 -8.71 126.65 32.45
CA GLU A 12 -9.31 125.75 31.45
C GLU A 12 -8.37 125.50 30.26
N LEU A 13 -7.63 126.52 29.80
CA LEU A 13 -6.64 126.38 28.72
C LEU A 13 -5.45 125.49 29.12
N ASP A 14 -4.97 125.61 30.36
CA ASP A 14 -3.86 124.80 30.85
C ASP A 14 -4.30 123.34 31.12
N GLN A 15 -5.52 123.12 31.65
CA GLN A 15 -6.10 121.78 31.78
C GLN A 15 -6.30 121.09 30.43
N THR A 16 -6.85 121.79 29.44
CA THR A 16 -7.04 121.22 28.10
C THR A 16 -5.71 120.90 27.41
N LYS A 17 -4.63 121.65 27.70
CA LYS A 17 -3.27 121.34 27.26
C LYS A 17 -2.71 120.08 27.91
N GLU A 18 -2.82 119.94 29.23
CA GLU A 18 -2.36 118.73 29.94
C GLU A 18 -3.15 117.49 29.50
N GLU A 19 -4.45 117.64 29.28
CA GLU A 19 -5.30 116.57 28.72
C GLU A 19 -4.92 116.21 27.29
N LEU A 20 -4.55 117.20 26.46
CA LEU A 20 -4.05 116.98 25.10
C LEU A 20 -2.70 116.26 25.10
N GLU A 21 -1.75 116.67 25.95
CA GLU A 21 -0.45 116.01 26.10
C GLU A 21 -0.62 114.57 26.63
N ARG A 22 -1.50 114.35 27.61
CA ARG A 22 -1.85 113.00 28.08
C ARG A 22 -2.46 112.15 26.96
N SER A 23 -3.36 112.73 26.18
CA SER A 23 -4.00 112.03 25.06
C SER A 23 -2.97 111.67 23.98
N GLN A 24 -1.99 112.54 23.70
CA GLN A 24 -0.89 112.25 22.77
C GLN A 24 0.04 111.14 23.27
N LEU A 25 0.39 111.14 24.57
CA LEU A 25 1.17 110.06 25.16
C LEU A 25 0.43 108.72 25.10
N GLN A 26 -0.87 108.71 25.40
CA GLN A 26 -1.71 107.51 25.29
C GLN A 26 -1.83 107.03 23.83
N LEU A 27 -1.99 107.96 22.87
CA LEU A 27 -2.03 107.64 21.45
C LEU A 27 -0.72 107.01 20.98
N ASN A 28 0.42 107.56 21.41
CA ASN A 28 1.74 107.01 21.07
C ASN A 28 1.96 105.62 21.68
N GLN A 29 1.51 105.40 22.92
CA GLN A 29 1.56 104.10 23.58
C GLN A 29 0.72 103.05 22.81
N LEU A 30 -0.51 103.41 22.43
CA LEU A 30 -1.38 102.55 21.63
C LEU A 30 -0.80 102.24 20.24
N LEU A 31 -0.12 103.20 19.60
CA LEU A 31 0.57 102.99 18.33
C LEU A 31 1.70 101.94 18.46
N ILE A 32 2.51 102.04 19.51
CA ILE A 32 3.58 101.07 19.80
C ILE A 32 3.00 99.69 20.08
N GLU A 33 1.95 99.59 20.90
CA GLU A 33 1.28 98.32 21.21
C GLU A 33 0.63 97.70 19.97
N LEU A 34 0.08 98.53 19.06
CA LEU A 34 -0.46 98.08 17.79
C LEU A 34 0.63 97.56 16.86
N GLU A 35 1.77 98.26 16.73
CA GLU A 35 2.93 97.77 15.96
C GLU A 35 3.49 96.45 16.52
N GLN A 36 3.59 96.34 17.85
CA GLN A 36 4.01 95.11 18.52
C GLN A 36 3.02 93.97 18.25
N SER A 37 1.72 94.23 18.34
CA SER A 37 0.67 93.25 18.07
C SER A 37 0.69 92.78 16.62
N GLN A 38 0.88 93.71 15.66
CA GLN A 38 1.03 93.36 14.24
C GLN A 38 2.26 92.48 14.01
N THR A 39 3.40 92.81 14.63
CA THR A 39 4.63 92.02 14.52
C THR A 39 4.43 90.60 15.06
N GLN A 40 3.78 90.45 16.22
CA GLN A 40 3.44 89.15 16.79
C GLN A 40 2.50 88.35 15.90
N LEU A 41 1.50 89.01 15.30
CA LEU A 41 0.57 88.37 14.37
C LEU A 41 1.30 87.83 13.13
N TYR A 42 2.20 88.62 12.56
CA TYR A 42 3.04 88.19 11.43
C TYR A 42 3.94 87.01 11.80
N GLN A 43 4.49 86.99 13.02
CA GLN A 43 5.36 85.91 13.47
C GLN A 43 4.58 84.62 13.72
N MET A 44 3.42 84.70 14.36
CA MET A 44 2.51 83.57 14.57
C MET A 44 2.02 82.97 13.23
N GLN A 45 1.70 83.82 12.23
CA GLN A 45 1.34 83.33 10.90
C GLN A 45 2.48 82.56 10.23
N ARG A 46 3.71 83.07 10.32
CA ARG A 46 4.90 82.39 9.77
C ARG A 46 5.13 81.03 10.43
N GLU A 47 5.09 80.98 11.76
CA GLU A 47 5.25 79.73 12.51
C GLU A 47 4.14 78.73 12.16
N MET A 48 2.90 79.19 11.98
CA MET A 48 1.80 78.32 11.54
C MET A 48 2.02 77.75 10.13
N GLU A 49 2.50 78.56 9.18
CA GLU A 49 2.83 78.10 7.83
C GLU A 49 4.00 77.11 7.84
N GLU A 50 5.01 77.36 8.66
CA GLU A 50 6.16 76.47 8.82
C GLU A 50 5.76 75.13 9.44
N MET A 51 4.95 75.14 10.50
CA MET A 51 4.39 73.94 11.12
C MET A 51 3.50 73.14 10.15
N LYS A 52 2.65 73.81 9.37
CA LYS A 52 1.83 73.15 8.33
C LYS A 52 2.71 72.49 7.27
N SER A 53 3.76 73.18 6.80
CA SER A 53 4.70 72.63 5.82
C SER A 53 5.46 71.42 6.39
N GLN A 54 5.91 71.48 7.65
CA GLN A 54 6.57 70.37 8.33
C GLN A 54 5.64 69.16 8.49
N ASN A 55 4.37 69.38 8.86
CA ASN A 55 3.40 68.28 9.02
C ASN A 55 3.13 67.57 7.69
N VAL A 56 2.88 68.32 6.61
CA VAL A 56 2.67 67.74 5.27
C VAL A 56 3.88 66.94 4.82
N LYS A 57 5.09 67.41 5.13
CA LYS A 57 6.32 66.69 4.79
C LYS A 57 6.45 65.38 5.60
N ALA A 58 6.15 65.41 6.89
CA ALA A 58 6.19 64.22 7.74
C ALA A 58 5.20 63.14 7.28
N GLU A 59 3.95 63.52 6.97
CA GLU A 59 2.94 62.60 6.42
C GLU A 59 3.37 62.01 5.06
N ALA A 60 4.01 62.82 4.21
CA ALA A 60 4.53 62.36 2.92
C ALA A 60 5.69 61.37 3.08
N ASP A 61 6.58 61.58 4.04
CA ASP A 61 7.69 60.67 4.33
C ASP A 61 7.18 59.34 4.93
N GLU A 62 6.20 59.39 5.85
CA GLU A 62 5.59 58.20 6.46
C GLU A 62 4.87 57.33 5.43
N THR A 63 4.04 57.93 4.57
CA THR A 63 3.34 57.21 3.50
C THR A 63 4.30 56.58 2.48
N LYS A 64 5.42 57.25 2.20
CA LYS A 64 6.47 56.72 1.32
C LYS A 64 7.19 55.54 1.96
N GLU A 65 7.49 55.61 3.25
CA GLU A 65 8.11 54.51 3.99
C GLU A 65 7.18 53.30 4.08
N GLU A 66 5.89 53.52 4.36
CA GLU A 66 4.88 52.45 4.39
C GLU A 66 4.67 51.81 3.01
N SER A 67 4.68 52.61 1.94
CA SER A 67 4.65 52.10 0.56
C SER A 67 5.89 51.25 0.24
N SER A 68 7.08 51.73 0.61
CA SER A 68 8.34 50.99 0.41
C SER A 68 8.34 49.68 1.20
N ARG A 69 7.85 49.70 2.43
CA ARG A 69 7.69 48.51 3.28
C ARG A 69 6.71 47.50 2.66
N SER A 70 5.57 47.97 2.16
CA SER A 70 4.59 47.14 1.47
C SER A 70 5.16 46.51 0.19
N GLN A 71 5.99 47.26 -0.55
CA GLN A 71 6.64 46.78 -1.76
C GLN A 71 7.64 45.65 -1.46
N VAL A 72 8.44 45.78 -0.40
CA VAL A 72 9.36 44.72 0.05
C VAL A 72 8.59 43.46 0.49
N GLN A 73 7.49 43.63 1.22
CA GLN A 73 6.63 42.51 1.63
C GLN A 73 6.02 41.77 0.43
N LEU A 74 5.57 42.50 -0.58
CA LEU A 74 5.08 41.91 -1.83
C LEU A 74 6.18 41.10 -2.55
N CYS A 75 7.40 41.63 -2.61
CA CYS A 75 8.52 40.90 -3.21
C CYS A 75 8.84 39.61 -2.45
N GLN A 76 8.81 39.62 -1.12
CA GLN A 76 9.02 38.42 -0.30
C GLN A 76 7.93 37.36 -0.56
N LEU A 77 6.66 37.76 -0.53
CA LEU A 77 5.55 36.84 -0.81
C LEU A 77 5.64 36.23 -2.22
N LEU A 78 6.07 37.00 -3.21
CA LEU A 78 6.29 36.47 -4.56
C LEU A 78 7.41 35.42 -4.60
N MET A 79 8.52 35.66 -3.91
CA MET A 79 9.61 34.67 -3.81
C MET A 79 9.17 33.40 -3.08
N GLU A 80 8.44 33.52 -1.97
CA GLU A 80 7.91 32.38 -1.22
C GLU A 80 6.92 31.56 -2.05
N LEU A 81 6.08 32.23 -2.85
CA LEU A 81 5.14 31.58 -3.77
C LEU A 81 5.88 30.82 -4.88
N GLU A 82 6.91 31.42 -5.48
CA GLU A 82 7.72 30.79 -6.52
C GLU A 82 8.49 29.57 -5.98
N GLN A 83 9.03 29.68 -4.76
CA GLN A 83 9.65 28.56 -4.07
C GLN A 83 8.66 27.42 -3.82
N SER A 84 7.48 27.74 -3.27
CA SER A 84 6.42 26.76 -3.01
C SER A 84 5.97 26.05 -4.29
N HIS A 85 5.90 26.77 -5.42
CA HIS A 85 5.60 26.18 -6.72
C HIS A 85 6.68 25.20 -7.19
N THR A 86 7.95 25.54 -6.97
CA THR A 86 9.08 24.67 -7.33
C THR A 86 9.08 23.38 -6.51
N GLU A 87 8.83 23.49 -5.20
CA GLU A 87 8.71 22.34 -4.29
C GLU A 87 7.51 21.44 -4.65
N LEU A 88 6.37 22.05 -4.97
CA LEU A 88 5.18 21.30 -5.44
C LEU A 88 5.47 20.56 -6.74
N PHE A 89 6.12 21.21 -7.71
CA PHE A 89 6.45 20.57 -8.98
C PHE A 89 7.42 19.40 -8.79
N GLN A 90 8.41 19.54 -7.91
CA GLN A 90 9.36 18.46 -7.60
C GLN A 90 8.66 17.28 -6.92
N THR A 91 7.84 17.53 -5.89
CA THR A 91 7.09 16.47 -5.21
C THR A 91 6.11 15.76 -6.14
N HIS A 92 5.51 16.47 -7.10
CA HIS A 92 4.68 15.86 -8.12
C HIS A 92 5.47 14.91 -9.02
N ARG A 93 6.66 15.31 -9.47
CA ARG A 93 7.54 14.44 -10.25
C ARG A 93 7.94 13.18 -9.48
N GLU A 94 8.36 13.33 -8.22
CA GLU A 94 8.71 12.20 -7.35
C GLU A 94 7.52 11.24 -7.15
N LEU A 95 6.30 11.78 -7.05
CA LEU A 95 5.08 10.98 -7.01
C LEU A 95 4.87 10.19 -8.31
N GLU A 96 4.99 10.83 -9.47
CA GLU A 96 4.86 10.16 -10.78
C GLU A 96 5.88 9.02 -10.95
N GLU A 97 7.13 9.25 -10.52
CA GLU A 97 8.18 8.23 -10.53
C GLU A 97 7.85 7.05 -9.60
N SER A 98 7.38 7.34 -8.39
CA SER A 98 6.93 6.32 -7.43
C SER A 98 5.75 5.51 -7.96
N GLU A 99 4.80 6.14 -8.64
CA GLU A 99 3.67 5.46 -9.27
C GLU A 99 4.10 4.54 -10.41
N SER A 100 5.07 4.97 -11.22
CA SER A 100 5.66 4.16 -12.28
C SER A 100 6.37 2.93 -11.70
N PHE A 101 7.19 3.13 -10.67
CA PHE A 101 7.88 2.05 -9.97
C PHE A 101 6.89 1.06 -9.33
N ARG A 102 5.82 1.55 -8.69
CA ARG A 102 4.73 0.73 -8.14
C ARG A 102 4.08 -0.13 -9.21
N LYS A 103 3.82 0.42 -10.41
CA LYS A 103 3.25 -0.34 -11.54
C LYS A 103 4.21 -1.43 -12.01
N GLN A 104 5.51 -1.13 -12.09
CA GLN A 104 6.53 -2.11 -12.48
C GLN A 104 6.61 -3.28 -11.49
N ILE A 105 6.75 -3.00 -10.19
CA ILE A 105 6.80 -4.05 -9.17
C ILE A 105 5.57 -4.95 -9.23
N LYS A 106 4.39 -4.37 -9.48
CA LYS A 106 3.14 -5.14 -9.59
C LYS A 106 3.19 -6.14 -10.75
N VAL A 107 3.75 -5.75 -11.90
CA VAL A 107 3.91 -6.65 -13.05
C VAL A 107 4.92 -7.75 -12.74
N GLU A 108 6.06 -7.42 -12.16
CA GLU A 108 7.10 -8.39 -11.78
C GLU A 108 6.59 -9.40 -10.74
N PHE A 109 5.76 -8.94 -9.79
CA PHE A 109 5.11 -9.81 -8.81
C PHE A 109 4.17 -10.83 -9.48
N GLU A 110 3.30 -10.38 -10.38
CA GLU A 110 2.37 -11.31 -11.06
C GLU A 110 3.13 -12.29 -11.97
N GLN A 111 4.21 -11.84 -12.62
CA GLN A 111 5.08 -12.71 -13.40
C GLN A 111 5.75 -13.78 -12.50
N THR A 112 6.27 -13.38 -11.34
CA THR A 112 6.89 -14.30 -10.39
C THR A 112 5.90 -15.33 -9.87
N LYS A 113 4.66 -14.90 -9.59
CA LYS A 113 3.58 -15.79 -9.18
C LYS A 113 3.22 -16.81 -10.26
N SER A 114 3.06 -16.38 -11.51
CA SER A 114 2.82 -17.28 -12.65
C SER A 114 3.94 -18.30 -12.83
N ASN A 115 5.20 -17.86 -12.71
CA ASN A 115 6.37 -18.74 -12.76
C ASN A 115 6.35 -19.78 -11.62
N LEU A 116 5.98 -19.37 -10.41
CA LEU A 116 5.86 -20.28 -9.27
C LEU A 116 4.77 -21.33 -9.50
N GLU A 117 3.61 -20.93 -10.02
CA GLU A 117 2.53 -21.86 -10.37
C GLU A 117 2.95 -22.85 -11.46
N GLN A 118 3.72 -22.40 -12.45
CA GLN A 118 4.27 -23.27 -13.48
C GLN A 118 5.27 -24.28 -12.91
N THR A 119 6.25 -23.83 -12.12
CA THR A 119 7.24 -24.74 -11.51
C THR A 119 6.59 -25.76 -10.59
N TYR A 120 5.50 -25.39 -9.88
CA TYR A 120 4.74 -26.34 -9.09
C TYR A 120 4.05 -27.41 -9.96
N ARG A 121 3.47 -27.04 -11.10
CA ARG A 121 2.90 -28.01 -12.06
C ARG A 121 3.96 -28.97 -12.58
N GLU A 122 5.09 -28.44 -13.04
CA GLU A 122 6.22 -29.25 -13.53
C GLU A 122 6.76 -30.20 -12.46
N LEU A 123 6.81 -29.76 -11.20
CA LEU A 123 7.21 -30.61 -10.07
C LEU A 123 6.23 -31.77 -9.86
N VAL A 124 4.92 -31.51 -9.89
CA VAL A 124 3.89 -32.54 -9.75
C VAL A 124 3.97 -33.54 -10.90
N GLU A 125 4.13 -33.06 -12.14
CA GLU A 125 4.29 -33.90 -13.33
C GLU A 125 5.55 -34.77 -13.24
N THR A 126 6.69 -34.18 -12.88
CA THR A 126 7.95 -34.89 -12.71
C THR A 126 7.85 -35.95 -11.62
N LYS A 127 7.18 -35.64 -10.50
CA LYS A 127 6.93 -36.61 -9.43
C LYS A 127 6.07 -37.78 -9.92
N SER A 128 5.03 -37.50 -10.69
CA SER A 128 4.19 -38.55 -11.28
C SER A 128 4.99 -39.43 -12.24
N ALA A 129 5.78 -38.83 -13.14
CA ALA A 129 6.64 -39.55 -14.08
C ALA A 129 7.69 -40.41 -13.36
N PHE A 130 8.28 -39.89 -12.28
CA PHE A 130 9.21 -40.65 -11.43
C PHE A 130 8.54 -41.87 -10.78
N LEU A 131 7.34 -41.71 -10.22
CA LEU A 131 6.60 -42.83 -9.63
C LEU A 131 6.20 -43.88 -10.69
N GLN A 132 5.83 -43.44 -11.89
CA GLN A 132 5.54 -44.33 -13.00
C GLN A 132 6.77 -45.15 -13.41
N THR A 133 7.90 -44.48 -13.67
CA THR A 133 9.15 -45.15 -14.08
C THR A 133 9.69 -46.08 -13.00
N GLN A 134 9.55 -45.71 -11.72
CA GLN A 134 9.88 -46.59 -10.61
C GLN A 134 9.01 -47.85 -10.60
N GLY A 135 7.73 -47.73 -10.93
CA GLY A 135 6.82 -48.85 -11.10
C GLY A 135 7.18 -49.79 -12.25
N GLU A 136 7.53 -49.21 -13.40
CA GLU A 136 7.98 -49.95 -14.58
C GLU A 136 9.27 -50.73 -14.28
N LEU A 137 10.22 -50.10 -13.57
CA LEU A 137 11.44 -50.76 -13.12
C LEU A 137 11.17 -51.92 -12.16
N ASP A 138 10.27 -51.72 -11.20
CA ASP A 138 9.87 -52.76 -10.25
C ASP A 138 9.20 -53.94 -10.97
N ARG A 139 8.36 -53.65 -11.97
CA ARG A 139 7.72 -54.65 -12.82
C ARG A 139 8.73 -55.43 -13.65
N TYR A 140 9.73 -54.75 -14.23
CA TYR A 140 10.80 -55.38 -14.99
C TYR A 140 11.61 -56.34 -14.12
N LYS A 141 12.08 -55.87 -12.95
CA LYS A 141 12.84 -56.70 -11.99
C LYS A 141 12.06 -57.93 -11.54
N PHE A 142 10.75 -57.77 -11.29
CA PHE A 142 9.89 -58.90 -10.96
C PHE A 142 9.77 -59.88 -12.13
N GLY A 143 9.53 -59.37 -13.34
CA GLY A 143 9.43 -60.18 -14.56
C GLY A 143 10.70 -61.00 -14.80
N GLU A 144 11.87 -60.40 -14.64
CA GLU A 144 13.17 -61.07 -14.73
C GLU A 144 13.33 -62.17 -13.67
N ALA A 145 12.97 -61.89 -12.41
CA ALA A 145 13.04 -62.85 -11.31
C ALA A 145 12.07 -64.04 -11.45
N ILE A 146 10.91 -63.84 -12.08
CA ILE A 146 10.00 -64.92 -12.43
C ILE A 146 10.50 -65.67 -13.66
N ALA A 147 11.15 -64.97 -14.60
CA ALA A 147 11.63 -65.58 -15.83
C ALA A 147 12.74 -66.60 -15.62
N SER A 148 13.56 -66.41 -14.59
CA SER A 148 14.60 -67.36 -14.17
C SER A 148 14.06 -68.60 -13.47
N GLN A 149 12.78 -68.64 -13.09
CA GLN A 149 12.16 -69.81 -12.46
C GLN A 149 11.68 -70.82 -13.52
N ILE A 150 11.85 -72.11 -13.21
CA ILE A 150 11.35 -73.22 -14.05
C ILE A 150 9.86 -73.43 -13.74
N ILE A 151 9.03 -72.51 -14.22
CA ILE A 151 7.57 -72.55 -14.11
C ILE A 151 6.91 -72.47 -15.49
N SER A 152 5.67 -72.97 -15.60
CA SER A 152 4.92 -72.90 -16.86
C SER A 152 4.54 -71.46 -17.23
N GLU A 153 4.29 -71.21 -18.52
CA GLU A 153 3.80 -69.89 -18.98
C GLU A 153 2.48 -69.50 -18.30
N ARG A 154 1.59 -70.47 -18.06
CA ARG A 154 0.34 -70.24 -17.34
C ARG A 154 0.60 -69.78 -15.90
N GLU A 155 1.55 -70.37 -15.20
CA GLU A 155 1.93 -69.96 -13.84
C GLU A 155 2.60 -68.58 -13.83
N ARG A 156 3.44 -68.28 -14.82
CA ARG A 156 4.04 -66.95 -15.02
C ARG A 156 2.98 -65.87 -15.16
N GLN A 157 1.96 -66.10 -15.99
CA GLN A 157 0.82 -65.20 -16.15
C GLN A 157 0.04 -65.03 -14.83
N TYR A 158 -0.17 -66.11 -14.07
CA TYR A 158 -0.76 -66.01 -12.73
C TYR A 158 0.05 -65.10 -11.80
N HIS A 159 1.35 -65.35 -11.66
CA HIS A 159 2.23 -64.56 -10.80
C HIS A 159 2.31 -63.09 -11.21
N GLN A 160 2.31 -62.81 -12.52
CA GLN A 160 2.26 -61.45 -13.05
C GLN A 160 0.99 -60.71 -12.63
N PHE A 161 -0.19 -61.31 -12.79
CA PHE A 161 -1.44 -60.68 -12.35
C PHE A 161 -1.52 -60.50 -10.83
N VAL A 162 -0.94 -61.42 -10.05
CA VAL A 162 -0.89 -61.30 -8.58
C VAL A 162 0.01 -60.15 -8.14
N TRP A 163 1.13 -59.95 -8.85
CA TRP A 163 2.04 -58.82 -8.63
C TRP A 163 1.42 -57.49 -9.08
N ASP A 164 0.83 -57.43 -10.29
CA ASP A 164 0.15 -56.23 -10.80
C ASP A 164 -0.99 -55.81 -9.85
N ALA A 165 -1.72 -56.78 -9.27
CA ALA A 165 -2.75 -56.50 -8.28
C ALA A 165 -2.21 -55.91 -6.98
N TRP A 166 -1.08 -56.43 -6.47
CA TRP A 166 -0.43 -55.89 -5.28
C TRP A 166 0.10 -54.48 -5.52
N TYR A 167 0.71 -54.25 -6.69
CA TYR A 167 1.22 -52.94 -7.08
C TYR A 167 0.09 -51.90 -7.17
N ALA A 168 -1.05 -52.27 -7.77
CA ALA A 168 -2.24 -51.43 -7.82
C ALA A 168 -2.80 -51.11 -6.41
N TYR A 169 -2.86 -52.12 -5.52
CA TYR A 169 -3.27 -51.93 -4.12
C TYR A 169 -2.37 -50.93 -3.39
N ARG A 170 -1.04 -51.06 -3.54
CA ARG A 170 -0.04 -50.18 -2.91
C ARG A 170 -0.19 -48.73 -3.36
N ASN A 171 -0.56 -48.51 -4.61
CA ASN A 171 -0.76 -47.17 -5.18
C ASN A 171 -2.20 -46.63 -4.99
N GLY A 172 -3.08 -47.39 -4.33
CA GLY A 172 -4.46 -46.99 -4.05
C GLY A 172 -5.45 -47.21 -5.20
N ASP A 173 -5.05 -47.84 -6.31
CA ASP A 173 -5.97 -48.21 -7.40
C ASP A 173 -6.66 -49.55 -7.09
N ILE A 174 -7.72 -49.45 -6.29
CA ILE A 174 -8.49 -50.61 -5.82
C ILE A 174 -9.23 -51.31 -6.98
N ASN A 175 -9.61 -50.58 -8.03
CA ASN A 175 -10.31 -51.15 -9.18
C ASN A 175 -9.35 -52.01 -10.00
N GLN A 176 -8.17 -51.47 -10.33
CA GLN A 176 -7.13 -52.21 -11.04
C GLN A 176 -6.65 -53.42 -10.22
N MET A 177 -6.52 -53.28 -8.90
CA MET A 177 -6.23 -54.40 -8.00
C MET A 177 -7.24 -55.55 -8.20
N VAL A 178 -8.54 -55.27 -8.15
CA VAL A 178 -9.58 -56.30 -8.30
C VAL A 178 -9.56 -56.92 -9.70
N ASP A 179 -9.39 -56.11 -10.75
CA ASP A 179 -9.35 -56.61 -12.13
C ASP A 179 -8.17 -57.56 -12.37
N CYS A 180 -6.99 -57.23 -11.85
CA CYS A 180 -5.81 -58.08 -11.92
C CYS A 180 -6.03 -59.39 -11.16
N LEU A 181 -6.59 -59.35 -9.95
CA LEU A 181 -6.92 -60.57 -9.20
C LEU A 181 -7.94 -61.45 -9.93
N GLN A 182 -8.99 -60.86 -10.53
CA GLN A 182 -9.96 -61.59 -11.33
C GLN A 182 -9.32 -62.26 -12.56
N LYS A 183 -8.43 -61.55 -13.27
CA LYS A 183 -7.68 -62.11 -14.40
C LYS A 183 -6.80 -63.28 -13.95
N SER A 184 -6.16 -63.17 -12.78
CA SER A 184 -5.32 -64.26 -12.23
C SER A 184 -6.07 -65.57 -12.04
N LEU A 185 -7.39 -65.52 -11.75
CA LEU A 185 -8.22 -66.72 -11.57
C LEU A 185 -8.30 -67.62 -12.82
N LYS A 186 -8.09 -67.07 -14.02
CA LYS A 186 -8.09 -67.84 -15.27
C LYS A 186 -6.86 -68.75 -15.41
N TYR A 187 -5.79 -68.43 -14.70
CA TYR A 187 -4.48 -69.06 -14.85
C TYR A 187 -4.10 -69.98 -13.67
N THR A 188 -4.87 -69.95 -12.57
CA THR A 188 -4.61 -70.78 -11.39
C THR A 188 -5.39 -72.10 -11.43
N SER A 189 -4.73 -73.20 -11.03
CA SER A 189 -5.36 -74.50 -10.76
C SER A 189 -5.73 -74.69 -9.28
N PHE A 190 -5.44 -73.69 -8.43
CA PHE A 190 -5.69 -73.77 -7.00
C PHE A 190 -7.19 -73.72 -6.67
N SER A 191 -7.56 -74.36 -5.55
CA SER A 191 -8.89 -74.15 -4.97
C SER A 191 -9.02 -72.69 -4.49
N ARG A 192 -10.25 -72.17 -4.47
CA ARG A 192 -10.53 -70.76 -4.13
C ARG A 192 -9.86 -70.30 -2.84
N THR A 193 -9.91 -71.11 -1.78
CA THR A 193 -9.26 -70.80 -0.49
C THR A 193 -7.74 -70.82 -0.58
N LYS A 194 -7.17 -71.77 -1.33
CA LYS A 194 -5.73 -71.84 -1.60
C LYS A 194 -5.26 -70.66 -2.46
N THR A 195 -6.06 -70.21 -3.43
CA THR A 195 -5.77 -69.03 -4.25
C THR A 195 -5.72 -67.76 -3.40
N VAL A 196 -6.73 -67.53 -2.55
CA VAL A 196 -6.75 -66.35 -1.66
C VAL A 196 -5.58 -66.40 -0.67
N SER A 197 -5.29 -67.56 -0.09
CA SER A 197 -4.13 -67.72 0.79
C SER A 197 -2.81 -67.43 0.06
N HIS A 198 -2.70 -67.87 -1.19
CA HIS A 198 -1.53 -67.61 -2.02
C HIS A 198 -1.36 -66.11 -2.31
N TRP A 199 -2.42 -65.41 -2.71
CA TRP A 199 -2.38 -63.95 -2.89
C TRP A 199 -1.86 -63.23 -1.64
N LEU A 200 -2.43 -63.53 -0.47
CA LEU A 200 -2.03 -62.90 0.79
C LEU A 200 -0.56 -63.18 1.15
N LYS A 201 -0.08 -64.39 0.91
CA LYS A 201 1.33 -64.75 1.12
C LYS A 201 2.26 -64.01 0.15
N SER A 202 1.91 -63.98 -1.13
CA SER A 202 2.66 -63.24 -2.15
C SER A 202 2.74 -61.75 -1.81
N TRP A 203 1.64 -61.13 -1.41
CA TRP A 203 1.59 -59.71 -1.08
C TRP A 203 2.38 -59.37 0.18
N SER A 204 2.35 -60.27 1.18
CA SER A 204 3.20 -60.14 2.38
C SER A 204 4.69 -60.23 2.04
N TYR A 205 5.05 -61.10 1.10
CA TYR A 205 6.42 -61.20 0.61
C TYR A 205 6.83 -59.95 -0.18
N PHE A 206 5.98 -59.47 -1.10
CA PHE A 206 6.26 -58.28 -1.90
C PHE A 206 6.42 -57.02 -1.04
N SER A 207 5.57 -56.84 -0.03
CA SER A 207 5.70 -55.70 0.89
C SER A 207 7.01 -55.76 1.67
N LEU A 208 7.41 -56.95 2.15
CA LEU A 208 8.67 -57.12 2.87
C LEU A 208 9.89 -56.76 2.01
N GLN A 209 9.90 -57.14 0.73
CA GLN A 209 10.96 -56.77 -0.22
C GLN A 209 11.09 -55.26 -0.44
N LYS A 210 10.02 -54.50 -0.16
CA LYS A 210 10.00 -53.04 -0.22
C LYS A 210 10.21 -52.36 1.14
N GLY A 211 10.42 -53.13 2.20
CA GLY A 211 10.51 -52.61 3.57
C GLY A 211 9.16 -52.10 4.12
N GLU A 212 8.05 -52.56 3.54
CA GLU A 212 6.70 -52.11 3.88
C GLU A 212 5.93 -53.17 4.68
N LYS A 213 5.01 -52.70 5.52
CA LYS A 213 4.11 -53.55 6.30
C LYS A 213 2.78 -53.74 5.57
N PHE A 214 2.55 -54.94 5.06
CA PHE A 214 1.23 -55.32 4.53
C PHE A 214 0.32 -55.81 5.67
N GLU A 215 -0.80 -55.13 5.87
CA GLU A 215 -1.81 -55.51 6.86
C GLU A 215 -3.07 -56.03 6.19
N VAL A 216 -3.35 -57.32 6.37
CA VAL A 216 -4.54 -57.99 5.82
C VAL A 216 -5.84 -57.34 6.28
N ARG A 217 -5.85 -56.67 7.45
CA ARG A 217 -7.02 -55.93 7.96
C ARG A 217 -7.43 -54.80 7.01
N ASN A 218 -6.47 -54.09 6.43
CA ASN A 218 -6.72 -52.97 5.51
C ASN A 218 -7.31 -53.47 4.18
N LEU A 219 -6.85 -54.63 3.70
CA LEU A 219 -7.47 -55.27 2.54
C LEU A 219 -8.90 -55.76 2.86
N ASN A 220 -9.10 -56.35 4.04
CA ASN A 220 -10.41 -56.81 4.50
C ASN A 220 -11.41 -55.70 4.83
N SER A 221 -11.00 -54.44 4.94
CA SER A 221 -11.95 -53.32 5.03
C SER A 221 -12.55 -52.95 3.68
N LEU A 222 -11.84 -53.19 2.57
CA LEU A 222 -12.27 -52.79 1.22
C LEU A 222 -13.53 -53.55 0.77
N LEU A 223 -14.49 -52.81 0.22
CA LEU A 223 -15.76 -53.38 -0.25
C LEU A 223 -15.56 -54.22 -1.50
N GLU A 224 -14.72 -53.73 -2.41
CA GLU A 224 -14.37 -54.32 -3.70
C GLU A 224 -13.70 -55.68 -3.51
N TRP A 225 -12.80 -55.79 -2.51
CA TRP A 225 -12.20 -57.05 -2.10
C TRP A 225 -13.23 -58.04 -1.55
N LYS A 226 -14.14 -57.59 -0.67
CA LYS A 226 -15.24 -58.45 -0.16
C LYS A 226 -16.14 -58.94 -1.29
N GLN A 227 -16.45 -58.06 -2.25
CA GLN A 227 -17.26 -58.41 -3.42
C GLN A 227 -16.55 -59.43 -4.31
N LEU A 228 -15.24 -59.28 -4.53
CA LEU A 228 -14.42 -60.25 -5.25
C LEU A 228 -14.50 -61.63 -4.58
N LEU A 229 -14.28 -61.70 -3.27
CA LEU A 229 -14.39 -62.95 -2.52
C LEU A 229 -15.79 -63.58 -2.63
N ARG A 230 -16.85 -62.78 -2.55
CA ARG A 230 -18.24 -63.25 -2.76
C ARG A 230 -18.44 -63.81 -4.17
N ARG A 231 -17.98 -63.12 -5.21
CA ARG A 231 -18.06 -63.61 -6.60
C ARG A 231 -17.32 -64.94 -6.78
N MET A 232 -16.19 -65.12 -6.10
CA MET A 232 -15.49 -66.41 -6.10
C MET A 232 -16.34 -67.52 -5.46
N THR A 233 -17.16 -67.23 -4.44
CA THR A 233 -17.98 -68.26 -3.77
C THR A 233 -19.22 -68.72 -4.57
N VAL A 234 -19.85 -67.86 -5.37
CA VAL A 234 -21.16 -68.10 -6.01
C VAL A 234 -21.11 -69.01 -7.26
N VAL A 235 -19.94 -69.29 -7.85
CA VAL A 235 -19.82 -70.05 -9.13
C VAL A 235 -20.07 -71.58 -8.99
N LYS A 236 -20.69 -72.07 -7.91
CA LYS A 236 -21.16 -73.47 -7.80
C LYS A 236 -22.62 -73.53 -7.30
N SER A 237 -23.56 -73.10 -8.15
CA SER A 237 -24.99 -73.43 -7.99
C SER A 237 -25.74 -73.50 -9.34
N ARG A 238 -25.08 -74.00 -10.40
CA ARG A 238 -25.74 -74.46 -11.63
C ARG A 238 -25.08 -75.76 -12.12
N ALA A 239 -25.36 -76.82 -11.40
CA ALA A 239 -25.42 -78.17 -11.93
C ALA A 239 -26.39 -78.94 -11.03
N THR A 240 -27.18 -79.82 -11.66
CA THR A 240 -28.25 -80.66 -11.12
C THR A 240 -29.61 -79.98 -10.91
N LYS A 241 -30.42 -79.98 -11.96
CA LYS A 241 -31.72 -80.67 -11.92
C LYS A 241 -31.95 -81.34 -13.28
N LYS A 242 -32.49 -82.55 -13.16
CA LYS A 242 -32.75 -83.62 -14.13
C LYS A 242 -33.18 -83.16 -15.52
#